data_AF-A0A8C5NWD1-F1
#
_entry.id   AF-A0A8C5NWD1-F1
#
_cell.length_a   1.000
_cell.length_b   1.000
_cell.length_c   1.000
_cell.angle_alpha   90.00
_cell.angle_beta   90.00
_cell.angle_gamma   90.00
#
_symmetry.space_group_name_H-M   'P 1'
#
loop_
_entity.id
_entity.type
_entity.pdbx_description
1 polymer ?
#
loop_
_entity_poly.entity_id
_entity_poly.type
_entity_poly.pdbx_seq_one_letter_code
_entity_poly.pdbx_strand_id
1 'polypeptide(L)'
;RGSEPGGVRGGGHAHTWAPEDVWMGTHPKYLEMMELDIGDATQVYIAFLVYLDLMESKSWHEVNCVGIPELQLICLVGTEIEGEGLQTVVPTPVSASLSHNRIREILKASRKLLGDPDSPMSFTLAIVESDSTIVTS
;
A
#
# COMPACT_ATOMS: atom_id res chain seq x y z
N ARG A 1 41.17 -35.37 -19.30
CA ARG A 1 41.39 -34.51 -18.11
C ARG A 1 40.50 -33.30 -18.27
N GLY A 2 39.71 -32.97 -17.24
CA GLY A 2 38.63 -31.96 -17.24
C GLY A 2 37.29 -32.67 -17.43
N SER A 3 36.48 -33.06 -16.43
CA SER A 3 36.16 -32.53 -15.09
C SER A 3 35.42 -31.20 -15.13
N GLU A 4 34.15 -31.24 -15.49
CA GLU A 4 33.15 -30.24 -15.07
C GLU A 4 32.40 -30.79 -13.85
N PRO A 5 32.35 -30.08 -12.71
CA PRO A 5 31.40 -30.37 -11.66
C PRO A 5 30.13 -29.54 -11.87
N GLY A 6 29.00 -30.23 -11.81
CA GLY A 6 27.70 -29.59 -11.71
C GLY A 6 27.43 -28.96 -10.35
N GLY A 7 26.48 -28.03 -10.37
CA GLY A 7 25.52 -27.77 -9.30
C GLY A 7 25.97 -26.88 -8.15
N VAL A 8 25.38 -25.67 -8.08
CA VAL A 8 24.75 -25.20 -6.83
C VAL A 8 23.46 -24.45 -7.15
N ARG A 9 22.42 -24.87 -6.44
CA ARG A 9 21.07 -24.32 -6.39
C ARG A 9 21.00 -23.52 -5.08
N GLY A 10 20.51 -22.29 -5.13
CA GLY A 10 20.30 -21.40 -3.98
C GLY A 10 20.41 -19.96 -4.47
N GLY A 11 19.40 -19.10 -4.37
CA GLY A 11 18.45 -18.92 -3.28
C GLY A 11 18.61 -17.47 -2.83
N GLY A 12 17.55 -16.68 -3.00
CA GLY A 12 17.55 -15.25 -2.70
C GLY A 12 17.30 -14.42 -3.95
N HIS A 13 16.03 -14.21 -4.26
CA HIS A 13 15.58 -13.15 -5.17
C HIS A 13 15.86 -11.83 -4.44
N ALA A 14 17.12 -11.40 -4.43
CA ALA A 14 17.45 -10.02 -4.11
C ALA A 14 16.86 -9.22 -5.26
N HIS A 15 15.75 -8.54 -5.02
CA HIS A 15 15.28 -7.49 -5.90
C HIS A 15 16.46 -6.50 -6.00
N THR A 16 17.20 -6.55 -7.10
CA THR A 16 18.29 -5.62 -7.38
C THR A 16 17.63 -4.32 -7.78
N TRP A 17 17.47 -3.41 -6.82
CA TRP A 17 16.86 -2.10 -7.05
C TRP A 17 17.74 -1.33 -8.04
N ALA A 18 17.14 -0.79 -9.08
CA ALA A 18 17.86 -0.07 -10.12
C ALA A 18 18.13 1.38 -9.65
N PRO A 19 19.14 2.08 -10.21
CA PRO A 19 19.42 3.49 -9.88
C PRO A 19 18.24 4.45 -10.15
N GLU A 20 17.29 4.03 -10.96
CA GLU A 20 16.02 4.71 -11.24
C GLU A 20 14.96 4.52 -10.15
N ASP A 21 15.22 3.76 -9.07
CA ASP A 21 14.38 3.65 -7.86
C ASP A 21 14.80 4.65 -6.75
N VAL A 22 15.84 5.46 -6.99
CA VAL A 22 16.37 6.43 -6.01
C VAL A 22 15.34 7.52 -5.68
N TRP A 23 14.46 7.88 -6.62
CA TRP A 23 13.47 8.93 -6.39
C TRP A 23 12.50 8.56 -5.27
N MET A 24 12.05 7.30 -5.18
CA MET A 24 11.16 6.83 -4.12
C MET A 24 11.84 6.93 -2.75
N GLY A 25 13.09 6.46 -2.66
CA GLY A 25 13.91 6.54 -1.44
C GLY A 25 14.24 7.97 -0.99
N THR A 26 13.98 8.97 -1.84
CA THR A 26 14.11 10.40 -1.50
C THR A 26 12.77 11.12 -1.36
N HIS A 27 11.65 10.47 -1.72
CA HIS A 27 10.34 11.09 -1.72
C HIS A 27 9.82 11.22 -0.27
N PRO A 28 9.47 12.44 0.20
CA PRO A 28 9.08 12.65 1.60
C PRO A 28 7.96 11.73 2.06
N LYS A 29 6.94 11.54 1.22
CA LYS A 29 5.80 10.66 1.56
C LYS A 29 6.18 9.17 1.61
N TYR A 30 7.14 8.72 0.82
CA TYR A 30 7.60 7.33 0.87
C TYR A 30 8.36 7.06 2.18
N LEU A 31 9.22 8.01 2.58
CA LEU A 31 9.92 7.95 3.86
C LEU A 31 8.95 7.98 5.05
N GLU A 32 7.94 8.86 5.02
CA GLU A 32 6.88 8.89 6.04
C GLU A 32 6.16 7.54 6.15
N MET A 33 5.83 6.90 5.02
CA MET A 33 5.22 5.56 5.02
C MET A 33 6.16 4.47 5.57
N MET A 34 7.47 4.57 5.31
CA MET A 34 8.46 3.66 5.92
C MET A 34 8.53 3.82 7.44
N GLU A 35 8.39 5.05 7.95
CA GLU A 35 8.42 5.34 9.40
C GLU A 35 7.20 4.80 10.15
N LEU A 36 6.11 4.43 9.45
CA LEU A 36 4.94 3.77 10.05
C LEU A 36 5.24 2.34 10.56
N ASP A 37 6.40 1.78 10.22
CA ASP A 37 6.95 0.51 10.73
C ASP A 37 5.94 -0.67 10.73
N ILE A 38 5.22 -0.83 9.61
CA ILE A 38 4.22 -1.91 9.45
C ILE A 38 4.84 -3.30 9.20
N GLY A 39 6.16 -3.41 9.07
CA GLY A 39 6.88 -4.67 8.90
C GLY A 39 6.78 -5.33 7.52
N ASP A 40 6.14 -4.70 6.53
CA ASP A 40 6.07 -5.18 5.14
C ASP A 40 6.46 -4.06 4.16
N ALA A 41 7.66 -4.14 3.58
CA ALA A 41 8.15 -3.19 2.58
C ALA A 41 7.34 -3.21 1.28
N THR A 42 6.71 -4.35 0.95
CA THR A 42 5.79 -4.45 -0.20
C THR A 42 4.60 -3.53 0.01
N GLN A 43 4.04 -3.52 1.22
CA GLN A 43 2.91 -2.67 1.56
C GLN A 43 3.26 -1.18 1.49
N VAL A 44 4.47 -0.79 1.93
CA VAL A 44 4.97 0.59 1.76
C VAL A 44 5.02 0.97 0.27
N TYR A 45 5.60 0.11 -0.57
CA TYR A 45 5.66 0.33 -2.01
C TYR A 45 4.26 0.44 -2.65
N ILE A 46 3.37 -0.51 -2.34
CA ILE A 46 2.01 -0.55 -2.87
C ILE A 46 1.20 0.66 -2.40
N ALA A 47 1.29 1.05 -1.14
CA ALA A 47 0.64 2.24 -0.61
C ALA A 47 1.15 3.53 -1.28
N PHE A 48 2.45 3.59 -1.57
CA PHE A 48 3.04 4.73 -2.25
C PHE A 48 2.56 4.88 -3.69
N LEU A 49 2.46 3.77 -4.45
CA LEU A 49 1.89 3.81 -5.80
C LEU A 49 0.43 4.30 -5.78
N VAL A 50 -0.37 3.81 -4.84
CA VAL A 50 -1.76 4.27 -4.70
C VAL A 50 -1.82 5.75 -4.32
N TYR A 51 -0.95 6.22 -3.41
CA TYR A 51 -0.87 7.63 -3.07
C TYR A 51 -0.60 8.51 -4.30
N LEU A 52 0.34 8.11 -5.17
CA LEU A 52 0.61 8.83 -6.41
C LEU A 52 -0.61 8.83 -7.36
N ASP A 53 -1.33 7.71 -7.49
CA ASP A 53 -2.57 7.70 -8.28
C ASP A 53 -3.64 8.63 -7.70
N LEU A 54 -3.85 8.63 -6.39
CA LEU A 54 -4.82 9.52 -5.76
C LEU A 54 -4.46 10.99 -5.97
N MET A 55 -3.20 11.36 -5.76
CA MET A 55 -2.75 12.76 -5.81
C MET A 55 -2.50 13.27 -7.24
N GLU A 56 -1.89 12.47 -8.11
CA GLU A 56 -1.46 12.92 -9.45
C GLU A 56 -2.48 12.60 -10.54
N SER A 57 -3.08 11.40 -10.50
CA SER A 57 -4.04 10.96 -11.52
C SER A 57 -5.46 11.42 -11.18
N LYS A 58 -5.91 11.18 -9.94
CA LYS A 58 -7.26 11.53 -9.46
C LYS A 58 -7.34 12.91 -8.83
N SER A 59 -6.20 13.58 -8.61
CA SER A 59 -6.14 14.96 -8.09
C SER A 59 -6.90 15.16 -6.76
N TRP A 60 -6.78 14.20 -5.83
CA TRP A 60 -7.38 14.32 -4.50
C TRP A 60 -6.86 15.55 -3.77
N HIS A 61 -7.75 16.19 -3.00
CA HIS A 61 -7.42 17.39 -2.24
C HIS A 61 -6.40 17.10 -1.13
N GLU A 62 -6.62 16.04 -0.35
CA GLU A 62 -5.73 15.65 0.75
C GLU A 62 -5.73 14.13 0.91
N VAL A 63 -4.54 13.56 1.14
CA VAL A 63 -4.36 12.14 1.46
C VAL A 63 -3.35 11.98 2.59
N ASN A 64 -3.81 11.39 3.69
CA ASN A 64 -3.01 11.02 4.85
C ASN A 64 -2.77 9.52 4.89
N CYS A 65 -1.63 9.11 5.46
CA CYS A 65 -1.22 7.71 5.53
C CYS A 65 -1.27 7.24 6.98
N VAL A 66 -1.93 6.12 7.23
CA VAL A 66 -2.04 5.55 8.57
C VAL A 66 -1.61 4.10 8.57
N GLY A 67 -0.59 3.78 9.37
CA GLY A 67 -0.14 2.42 9.59
C GLY A 67 -1.09 1.67 10.53
N ILE A 68 -1.38 0.42 10.19
CA ILE A 68 -2.09 -0.54 11.03
C ILE A 68 -1.15 -1.72 11.25
N PRO A 69 -0.25 -1.64 12.25
CA PRO A 69 0.77 -2.67 12.49
C PRO A 69 0.17 -4.05 12.76
N GLU A 70 -1.01 -4.12 13.40
CA GLU A 70 -1.69 -5.39 13.70
C GLU A 70 -2.10 -6.15 12.43
N LEU A 71 -2.30 -5.45 11.32
CA LEU A 71 -2.66 -6.02 10.04
C LEU A 71 -1.51 -6.00 9.03
N GLN A 72 -0.37 -5.40 9.40
CA GLN A 72 0.76 -5.12 8.52
C GLN A 72 0.29 -4.41 7.24
N LEU A 73 -0.53 -3.37 7.40
CA LEU A 73 -1.14 -2.62 6.31
C LEU A 73 -0.95 -1.13 6.52
N ILE A 74 -0.87 -0.37 5.43
CA ILE A 74 -1.04 1.07 5.44
C ILE A 74 -2.41 1.37 4.83
N CYS A 75 -3.19 2.25 5.44
CA CYS A 75 -4.40 2.81 4.86
C CYS A 75 -4.16 4.25 4.44
N LEU A 76 -4.76 4.64 3.32
CA LEU A 76 -4.79 6.01 2.84
C LEU A 76 -6.14 6.60 3.22
N VAL A 77 -6.15 7.68 3.98
CA VAL A 77 -7.37 8.36 4.43
C VAL A 77 -7.34 9.78 3.92
N GLY A 78 -8.33 10.18 3.14
CA GLY A 78 -8.26 11.46 2.45
C GLY A 78 -9.62 11.91 1.94
N THR A 79 -9.63 13.06 1.30
CA THR A 79 -10.82 13.59 0.62
C THR A 79 -10.47 13.91 -0.83
N GLU A 80 -11.34 13.49 -1.74
CA GLU A 80 -11.19 13.78 -3.17
C GLU A 80 -11.45 15.26 -3.43
N ILE A 81 -12.56 15.79 -2.89
CA ILE A 81 -12.97 17.18 -3.02
C ILE A 81 -12.94 17.85 -1.65
N GLU A 82 -12.53 19.13 -1.61
CA GLU A 82 -12.55 19.94 -0.40
C GLU A 82 -13.98 20.04 0.17
N GLY A 83 -14.16 19.70 1.44
CA GLY A 83 -15.46 19.73 2.12
C GLY A 83 -16.32 18.48 1.95
N GLU A 84 -15.84 17.45 1.25
CA GLU A 84 -16.44 16.12 1.28
C GLU A 84 -16.01 15.32 2.52
N GLY A 85 -16.68 14.19 2.75
CA GLY A 85 -16.33 13.26 3.82
C GLY A 85 -15.03 12.53 3.53
N LEU A 86 -14.28 12.22 4.59
CA LEU A 86 -13.07 11.40 4.48
C LEU A 86 -13.42 9.99 3.97
N GLN A 87 -12.65 9.54 3.00
CA GLN A 87 -12.71 8.21 2.41
C GLN A 87 -11.47 7.41 2.84
N THR A 88 -11.66 6.12 3.10
CA THR A 88 -10.55 5.20 3.37
C THR A 88 -10.27 4.35 2.14
N VAL A 89 -9.06 4.41 1.64
CA VAL A 89 -8.54 3.60 0.53
C VAL A 89 -7.51 2.63 1.09
N VAL A 90 -7.63 1.35 0.73
CA VAL A 90 -6.76 0.27 1.21
C VAL A 90 -5.93 -0.27 0.04
N PRO A 91 -4.64 0.08 -0.02
CA PRO A 91 -3.69 -0.44 -0.99
C PRO A 91 -3.55 -1.96 -0.87
N THR A 92 -3.82 -2.67 -1.95
CA THR A 92 -3.81 -4.13 -1.97
C THR A 92 -3.10 -4.62 -3.22
N PRO A 93 -1.99 -5.36 -3.12
CA PRO A 93 -1.38 -5.95 -4.32
C PRO A 93 -2.30 -7.02 -4.89
N VAL A 94 -2.30 -7.21 -6.22
CA VAL A 94 -3.12 -8.24 -6.90
C VAL A 94 -2.85 -9.66 -6.38
N SER A 95 -1.66 -9.90 -5.84
CA SER A 95 -1.26 -11.18 -5.23
C SER A 95 -1.76 -11.37 -3.80
N ALA A 96 -2.30 -10.34 -3.14
CA ALA A 96 -2.80 -10.44 -1.77
C ALA A 96 -4.13 -11.18 -1.70
N SER A 97 -4.27 -11.99 -0.67
CA SER A 97 -5.55 -12.61 -0.30
C SER A 97 -6.27 -11.78 0.75
N LEU A 98 -7.52 -11.40 0.44
CA LEU A 98 -8.43 -10.72 1.35
C LEU A 98 -9.42 -11.73 1.93
N SER A 99 -9.09 -12.28 3.10
CA SER A 99 -10.02 -13.12 3.84
C SER A 99 -11.13 -12.30 4.49
N HIS A 100 -12.29 -12.92 4.77
CA HIS A 100 -13.38 -12.27 5.51
C HIS A 100 -12.94 -11.70 6.85
N ASN A 101 -12.02 -12.38 7.55
CA ASN A 101 -11.47 -11.88 8.80
C ASN A 101 -10.62 -10.63 8.57
N ARG A 102 -9.77 -10.61 7.54
CA ARG A 102 -8.95 -9.44 7.21
C ARG A 102 -9.82 -8.25 6.80
N ILE A 103 -10.84 -8.46 5.98
CA ILE A 103 -11.82 -7.42 5.61
C ILE A 103 -12.51 -6.85 6.85
N ARG A 104 -12.93 -7.71 7.79
CA ARG A 104 -13.57 -7.26 9.04
C ARG A 104 -12.65 -6.41 9.89
N GLU A 105 -11.39 -6.79 10.03
CA GLU A 105 -10.43 -6.00 10.81
C GLU A 105 -10.09 -4.67 10.11
N ILE A 106 -9.99 -4.66 8.79
CA ILE A 106 -9.85 -3.43 7.99
C ILE A 106 -11.06 -2.50 8.25
N LEU A 107 -12.29 -2.99 8.15
CA LEU A 107 -13.50 -2.21 8.43
C LEU A 107 -13.49 -1.59 9.83
N LYS A 108 -13.08 -2.37 10.84
CA LYS A 108 -12.95 -1.87 12.21
C LYS A 108 -11.89 -0.79 12.32
N ALA A 109 -10.76 -0.95 11.63
CA ALA A 109 -9.71 0.05 11.60
C ALA A 109 -10.19 1.33 10.89
N SER A 110 -10.73 1.22 9.68
CA SER A 110 -11.28 2.36 8.91
C SER A 110 -12.30 3.16 9.72
N ARG A 111 -13.19 2.50 10.46
CA ARG A 111 -14.15 3.18 11.35
C ARG A 111 -13.47 3.97 12.48
N LYS A 112 -12.39 3.43 13.07
CA LYS A 112 -11.60 4.16 14.07
C LYS A 112 -10.87 5.35 13.44
N LEU A 113 -10.39 5.21 12.20
CA LEU A 113 -9.69 6.26 11.48
C LEU A 113 -10.62 7.41 11.08
N LEU A 114 -11.84 7.09 10.65
CA LEU A 114 -12.85 8.08 10.28
C LEU A 114 -13.45 8.79 11.51
N GLY A 115 -13.34 8.21 12.70
CA GLY A 115 -13.80 8.80 13.95
C GLY A 115 -15.32 8.83 14.12
N ASP A 116 -16.08 8.34 13.15
CA ASP A 116 -17.54 8.32 13.17
C ASP A 116 -18.08 6.90 13.40
N PRO A 117 -18.74 6.63 14.56
CA PRO A 117 -19.36 5.35 14.80
C PRO A 117 -20.61 5.11 13.94
N ASP A 118 -21.28 6.12 13.41
CA ASP A 118 -22.55 5.97 12.69
C ASP A 118 -22.39 6.04 11.16
N SER A 119 -21.18 6.34 10.67
CA SER A 119 -20.85 6.32 9.25
C SER A 119 -20.97 4.90 8.65
N PRO A 120 -21.56 4.76 7.44
CA PRO A 120 -21.62 3.49 6.76
C PRO A 120 -20.21 2.90 6.59
N MET A 121 -20.05 1.65 7.02
CA MET A 121 -18.79 0.92 6.98
C MET A 121 -18.44 0.56 5.53
N SER A 122 -17.74 1.45 4.83
CA SER A 122 -17.14 1.19 3.52
C SER A 122 -15.68 1.63 3.49
N PHE A 123 -14.91 0.94 2.67
CA PHE A 123 -13.57 1.33 2.26
C PHE A 123 -13.40 0.93 0.80
N THR A 124 -12.56 1.64 0.09
CA THR A 124 -12.24 1.36 -1.31
C THR A 124 -10.98 0.50 -1.35
N LEU A 125 -11.01 -0.59 -2.10
CA LEU A 125 -9.81 -1.38 -2.37
C LEU A 125 -9.09 -0.79 -3.58
N ALA A 126 -7.85 -0.35 -3.40
CA ALA A 126 -6.98 0.01 -4.52
C ALA A 126 -6.09 -1.17 -4.85
N ILE A 127 -6.50 -1.94 -5.87
CA ILE A 127 -5.79 -3.12 -6.33
C ILE A 127 -4.66 -2.67 -7.25
N VAL A 128 -3.42 -2.98 -6.86
CA VAL A 128 -2.23 -2.65 -7.63
C VAL A 128 -1.75 -3.88 -8.38
N GLU A 129 -1.79 -3.80 -9.71
CA GLU A 129 -1.27 -4.81 -10.62
C GLU A 129 0.26 -4.75 -10.74
N SER A 130 0.86 -5.82 -11.26
CA SER A 130 2.32 -5.92 -11.40
C SER A 130 2.92 -4.90 -12.37
N ASP A 131 2.12 -4.34 -13.28
CA ASP A 131 2.52 -3.29 -14.21
C ASP A 131 2.28 -1.87 -13.65
N SER A 132 1.94 -1.77 -12.35
CA SER A 132 1.59 -0.54 -11.64
C SER A 132 0.23 0.05 -12.00
N THR A 133 -0.62 -0.68 -12.73
CA THR A 133 -2.02 -0.29 -12.92
C THR A 133 -2.79 -0.35 -11.60
N ILE A 134 -3.60 0.66 -11.33
CA ILE A 134 -4.38 0.77 -10.09
C ILE A 134 -5.87 0.71 -10.43
N VAL A 135 -6.55 -0.30 -9.88
CA VAL A 135 -8.00 -0.51 -10.03
C VAL A 135 -8.67 -0.31 -8.68
N THR A 136 -9.62 0.62 -8.60
CA THR A 136 -10.41 0.85 -7.39
C THR A 136 -11.73 0.07 -7.44
N SER A 137 -12.02 -0.71 -6.39
CA SER A 137 -13.25 -1.50 -6.23
C SER A 137 -13.92 -1.28 -4.88
#